data_AF-A0A523LVN2-F1
#
_entry.id   AF-A0A523LVN2-F1
#
_cell.length_a   1.000
_cell.length_b   1.000
_cell.length_c   1.000
_cell.angle_alpha   90.00
_cell.angle_beta   90.00
_cell.angle_gamma   90.00
#
_symmetry.space_group_name_H-M   'P 1'
#
loop_
_entity.id
_entity.type
_entity.pdbx_description
1 polymer ?
#
loop_
_entity_poly.entity_id
_entity_poly.type
_entity_poly.pdbx_seq_one_letter_code
_entity_poly.pdbx_strand_id
1 'polypeptide(L)'
;MDYVGLDPVVGLECVDCKQVLRLSYSELLDRVLDDTPMNCGGCARAVANDWTTVNIVQNIIRKRMRAAHKAGTERWARGLVQ
;
A
#
# COMPACT_ATOMS: atom_id res chain seq x y z
N MET A 1 -0.37 -9.90 -15.85
CA MET A 1 -1.00 -8.63 -15.45
C MET A 1 0.12 -7.63 -15.34
N ASP A 2 0.24 -6.72 -16.29
CA ASP A 2 1.34 -5.76 -16.33
C ASP A 2 1.17 -4.71 -15.22
N TYR A 3 2.19 -4.63 -14.36
CA TYR A 3 2.25 -3.78 -13.19
C TYR A 3 2.44 -2.31 -13.63
N VAL A 4 1.43 -1.48 -13.36
CA VAL A 4 1.44 -0.05 -13.70
C VAL A 4 2.25 0.71 -12.65
N GLY A 5 3.55 0.90 -12.91
CA GLY A 5 4.47 2.00 -12.50
C GLY A 5 4.32 2.76 -11.16
N LEU A 6 3.50 2.29 -10.23
CA LEU A 6 3.19 2.91 -8.96
C LEU A 6 3.66 1.95 -7.88
N ASP A 7 4.77 2.30 -7.24
CA ASP A 7 5.26 1.63 -6.05
C ASP A 7 4.94 2.50 -4.82
N PRO A 8 3.70 2.44 -4.29
CA PRO A 8 3.28 3.32 -3.22
C PRO A 8 3.97 2.96 -1.91
N VAL A 9 4.26 3.98 -1.11
CA VAL A 9 4.70 3.79 0.28
C VAL A 9 3.53 3.26 1.12
N VAL A 10 3.77 2.13 1.77
CA VAL A 10 2.90 1.46 2.71
C VAL A 10 3.35 1.79 4.13
N GLY A 11 2.39 2.10 5.00
CA GLY A 11 2.63 2.24 6.44
C GLY A 11 2.10 1.02 7.19
N LEU A 12 2.98 0.32 7.92
CA LEU A 12 2.61 -0.75 8.83
C LEU A 12 2.74 -0.27 10.28
N GLU A 13 1.64 -0.30 11.02
CA GLU A 13 1.64 0.07 12.44
C GLU A 13 2.13 -1.12 13.29
N CYS A 14 3.15 -0.89 14.11
CA CYS A 14 3.57 -1.84 15.13
C CYS A 14 2.51 -1.93 16.23
N VAL A 15 2.03 -3.15 16.51
CA VAL A 15 1.00 -3.40 17.52
C VAL A 15 1.44 -2.96 18.92
N ASP A 16 2.73 -3.13 19.24
CA ASP A 16 3.27 -2.87 20.57
C ASP A 16 3.54 -1.39 20.87
N CYS A 17 4.27 -0.70 19.98
CA CYS A 17 4.76 0.66 20.24
C CYS A 17 4.09 1.73 19.37
N LYS A 18 3.14 1.35 18.51
CA LYS A 18 2.38 2.26 17.62
C LYS A 18 3.22 3.03 16.60
N GLN A 19 4.50 2.71 16.49
CA GLN A 19 5.34 3.27 15.44
C GLN A 19 4.93 2.72 14.08
N VAL A 20 4.93 3.60 13.09
CA VAL A 20 4.63 3.25 11.69
C VAL A 20 5.93 2.97 10.96
N LEU A 21 6.12 1.72 10.55
CA LEU A 21 7.15 1.32 9.60
C LEU A 21 6.70 1.71 8.20
N ARG A 22 7.53 2.44 7.46
CA ARG A 22 7.24 2.86 6.09
C ARG A 22 8.17 2.14 5.14
N LEU A 23 7.60 1.48 4.14
CA LEU A 23 8.31 0.75 3.10
C LEU A 23 7.53 0.82 1.79
N SER A 24 8.17 0.53 0.68
CA SER A 24 7.47 0.43 -0.60
C SER A 24 6.59 -0.82 -0.66
N TYR A 25 5.63 -0.85 -1.58
CA TYR A 25 4.81 -2.05 -1.78
C TYR A 25 5.65 -3.20 -2.34
N SER A 26 6.60 -2.90 -3.24
CA SER A 26 7.57 -3.86 -3.74
C SER A 26 8.37 -4.50 -2.61
N GLU A 27 8.93 -3.70 -1.69
CA GLU A 27 9.68 -4.20 -0.55
C GLU A 27 8.81 -5.05 0.38
N LEU A 28 7.56 -4.65 0.62
CA LEU A 28 6.62 -5.47 1.40
C LEU A 28 6.41 -6.84 0.72
N LEU A 29 6.22 -6.85 -0.59
CA LEU A 29 5.97 -8.06 -1.36
C LEU A 29 7.19 -8.99 -1.34
N ASP A 30 8.38 -8.44 -1.59
CA ASP A 30 9.64 -9.19 -1.57
C ASP A 30 9.85 -9.86 -0.22
N ARG A 31 9.64 -9.14 0.89
CA ARG A 31 9.79 -9.73 2.23
C ARG A 31 8.78 -10.81 2.55
N VAL A 32 7.54 -10.69 2.06
CA VAL A 32 6.52 -11.74 2.25
C VAL A 32 6.83 -12.96 1.37
N LEU A 33 7.37 -12.76 0.17
CA LEU A 33 7.81 -13.84 -0.72
C LEU A 33 9.00 -14.61 -0.16
N ASP A 34 9.96 -13.88 0.42
CA ASP A 34 11.20 -14.44 0.99
C ASP A 34 11.04 -14.90 2.45
N ASP A 35 9.81 -14.89 3.00
CA ASP A 35 9.50 -15.19 4.41
C ASP A 35 10.41 -14.44 5.41
N THR A 36 10.79 -13.21 5.04
CA THR A 36 11.72 -12.39 5.80
C THR A 36 10.96 -11.59 6.85
N PRO A 37 11.28 -11.74 8.16
CA PRO A 37 10.60 -11.01 9.20
C PRO A 37 10.92 -9.52 9.14
N MET A 38 9.91 -8.69 9.43
CA MET A 38 10.11 -7.25 9.61
C MET A 38 10.15 -6.89 11.09
N ASN A 39 11.14 -6.11 11.48
CA ASN A 39 11.27 -5.60 12.84
C ASN A 39 10.87 -4.12 12.92
N CYS A 40 10.17 -3.77 13.99
CA CYS A 40 9.84 -2.39 14.26
C CYS A 40 11.11 -1.59 14.62
N GLY A 41 11.30 -0.43 13.99
CA GLY A 41 12.45 0.43 14.25
C GLY A 41 12.53 1.03 15.66
N GLY A 42 11.44 0.99 16.45
CA GLY A 42 11.42 1.53 17.81
C GLY A 42 11.58 0.49 18.90
N CYS A 43 10.80 -0.60 18.83
CA CYS A 43 10.81 -1.63 19.87
C CYS A 43 11.52 -2.93 19.46
N ALA A 44 12.06 -3.01 18.24
CA ALA A 44 12.72 -4.18 17.66
C ALA A 44 11.87 -5.47 17.60
N ARG A 45 10.57 -5.40 17.93
CA ARG A 45 9.65 -6.54 17.83
C ARG A 45 9.22 -6.78 16.40
N ALA A 46 8.85 -8.03 16.11
CA ALA A 46 8.30 -8.41 14.83
C ALA A 46 7.02 -7.63 14.51
N VAL A 47 6.92 -7.13 13.29
CA VAL A 47 5.76 -6.48 12.71
C VAL A 47 5.09 -7.48 11.80
N ALA A 48 3.76 -7.58 11.85
CA ALA A 48 3.01 -8.49 10.99
C ALA A 48 3.22 -8.10 9.52
N ASN A 49 3.82 -9.02 8.76
CA ASN A 49 3.99 -8.93 7.32
C ASN A 49 3.63 -10.26 6.66
N ASP A 50 2.35 -10.47 6.42
CA ASP A 50 1.84 -11.69 5.81
C ASP A 50 1.05 -11.38 4.52
N TRP A 51 0.56 -12.44 3.87
CA TRP A 51 -0.29 -12.32 2.69
C TRP A 51 -1.59 -11.55 2.95
N THR A 52 -2.10 -11.52 4.18
CA THR A 52 -3.26 -10.71 4.55
C THR A 52 -2.91 -9.23 4.48
N THR A 53 -1.74 -8.83 4.99
CA THR A 53 -1.21 -7.46 4.88
C THR A 53 -1.12 -7.04 3.40
N VAL A 54 -0.53 -7.89 2.55
CA VAL A 54 -0.41 -7.62 1.11
C VAL A 54 -1.78 -7.43 0.46
N ASN A 55 -2.74 -8.30 0.76
CA ASN A 55 -4.09 -8.23 0.21
C ASN A 55 -4.85 -6.95 0.62
N ILE A 56 -4.71 -6.53 1.89
CA ILE A 56 -5.29 -5.28 2.38
C ILE A 56 -4.71 -4.10 1.61
N VAL A 57 -3.38 -4.05 1.46
CA VAL A 57 -2.69 -2.98 0.74
C VAL A 57 -3.11 -2.92 -0.72
N GLN A 58 -3.15 -4.06 -1.43
CA GLN A 58 -3.64 -4.12 -2.80
C GLN A 58 -5.07 -3.59 -2.93
N ASN A 59 -5.96 -3.92 -1.99
CA ASN A 59 -7.34 -3.44 -2.02
C ASN A 59 -7.42 -1.92 -1.80
N ILE A 60 -6.58 -1.35 -0.94
CA ILE A 60 -6.49 0.11 -0.76
C ILE A 60 -6.01 0.78 -2.05
N ILE A 61 -4.96 0.23 -2.69
CA ILE A 61 -4.43 0.73 -3.96
C ILE A 61 -5.54 0.71 -5.04
N ARG A 62 -6.24 -0.42 -5.21
CA ARG A 62 -7.35 -0.54 -6.16
C ARG A 62 -8.46 0.49 -5.89
N LYS A 63 -8.84 0.69 -4.63
CA LYS A 63 -9.84 1.70 -4.24
C LYS A 63 -9.41 3.11 -4.62
N ARG A 64 -8.14 3.48 -4.34
CA ARG A 64 -7.57 4.79 -4.70
C ARG A 64 -7.54 5.00 -6.20
N MET A 65 -7.13 3.99 -6.97
CA MET A 65 -7.12 4.06 -8.44
C MET A 65 -8.53 4.26 -9.01
N ARG A 66 -9.53 3.56 -8.47
CA ARG A 66 -10.94 3.76 -8.87
C ARG A 66 -11.43 5.17 -8.55
N ALA A 67 -11.09 5.71 -7.37
CA ALA A 67 -11.46 7.07 -6.98
C ALA A 67 -10.78 8.12 -7.90
N ALA A 68 -9.49 7.94 -8.21
CA ALA A 68 -8.77 8.81 -9.12
C ALA A 68 -9.36 8.77 -10.54
N HIS A 69 -9.70 7.58 -11.04
CA HIS A 69 -10.35 7.42 -12.34
C HIS A 69 -11.71 8.12 -12.37
N LYS A 70 -12.54 7.93 -11.33
CA LYS A 70 -13.84 8.61 -11.20
C LYS A 70 -13.69 10.14 -11.21
N ALA A 71 -12.77 10.67 -10.40
CA ALA A 71 -12.50 12.12 -10.34
C ALA A 71 -11.99 12.66 -11.69
N GLY A 72 -11.15 11.89 -12.39
CA GLY A 72 -10.73 12.20 -13.76
C GLY A 72 -11.92 12.27 -14.70
N THR A 73 -12.75 11.23 -14.77
CA THR A 73 -13.94 11.19 -15.63
C THR A 73 -14.94 12.31 -15.33
N GLU A 74 -15.17 12.66 -14.06
CA GLU A 74 -16.03 13.79 -13.67
C GLU A 74 -15.45 15.15 -14.04
N ARG A 75 -14.12 15.29 -14.07
CA ARG A 75 -13.44 16.51 -14.53
C ARG A 75 -13.55 16.67 -16.05
N TRP A 76 -13.41 15.58 -16.81
CA TRP A 76 -13.65 15.59 -18.26
C TRP A 76 -15.13 15.86 -18.61
N ALA A 77 -16.06 15.22 -17.90
CA ALA A 77 -17.49 15.45 -18.09
C ALA A 77 -17.91 16.91 -17.80
N ARG A 78 -17.31 17.56 -16.80
CA ARG A 78 -17.53 18.99 -16.52
C ARG A 78 -16.81 19.93 -17.51
N GLY A 79 -15.71 19.48 -18.11
CA GLY A 79 -14.97 20.24 -19.13
C GLY A 79 -15.59 20.19 -20.53
N LEU A 80 -16.49 19.23 -20.80
CA LEU A 80 -17.26 19.11 -22.04
C LEU A 80 -18.61 19.87 -22.00
N VAL A 81 -18.89 20.62 -20.93
CA VAL A 81 -20.06 21.50 -20.78
C VAL A 81 -19.62 22.97 -20.88
N GLN A 82 -18.72 23.27 -21.83
CA GLN A 82 -18.42 24.65 -22.28
C GLN A 82 -18.49 24.71 -23.80
#